data_AF-A0AA36MBS8-F1
#
_entry.id   AF-A0AA36MBS8-F1
#
_cell.length_a   1.000
_cell.length_b   1.000
_cell.length_c   1.000
_cell.angle_alpha   90.00
_cell.angle_beta   90.00
_cell.angle_gamma   90.00
#
_symmetry.space_group_name_H-M   'P 1'
#
loop_
_entity.id
_entity.type
_entity.pdbx_description
1 polymer ?
#
loop_
_entity_poly.entity_id
_entity_poly.type
_entity_poly.pdbx_seq_one_letter_code
_entity_poly.pdbx_strand_id
1 'polypeptide(L)'
;MALLKLCGLVLLGLALLAQCAPQKKFRRHMIRGRPMGGLVPKPTRNEKYVSNDAVVQDWFENSVDHFNSSNTATYQQRYWYNQQWYKQNGPVFLMLGGESAEDPYWVQDGELKMRYKIK
;
A
#
# COMPACT_ATOMS: atom_id res chain seq x y z
N MET A 1 34.93 -44.33 5.31
CA MET A 1 34.48 -43.68 4.05
C MET A 1 33.07 -44.05 3.61
N ALA A 2 32.56 -45.26 3.88
CA ALA A 2 31.20 -45.65 3.50
C ALA A 2 30.09 -44.89 4.28
N LEU A 3 30.30 -44.60 5.57
CA LEU A 3 29.31 -43.93 6.42
C LEU A 3 29.04 -42.47 6.00
N LEU A 4 30.08 -41.73 5.61
CA LEU A 4 29.95 -40.36 5.07
C LEU A 4 29.20 -40.34 3.73
N LYS A 5 29.41 -41.34 2.87
CA LYS A 5 28.69 -41.47 1.60
C LYS A 5 27.20 -41.79 1.83
N LEU A 6 26.88 -42.63 2.81
CA LEU A 6 25.50 -42.95 3.18
C LEU A 6 24.76 -41.71 3.72
N CYS A 7 25.43 -40.94 4.58
CA CYS A 7 24.87 -39.70 5.14
C CYS A 7 24.60 -38.65 4.06
N GLY A 8 25.53 -38.52 3.09
CA GLY A 8 25.34 -37.65 1.92
C GLY A 8 24.13 -38.03 1.06
N LEU A 9 23.91 -39.33 0.82
CA LEU A 9 22.75 -39.82 0.06
C LEU A 9 21.42 -39.60 0.81
N VAL A 10 21.40 -39.77 2.13
CA VAL A 10 20.22 -39.50 2.96
C VAL A 10 19.87 -38.01 2.96
N LEU A 11 20.87 -37.12 3.07
CA LEU A 11 20.67 -35.68 3.02
C LEU A 11 20.18 -35.21 1.64
N LEU A 12 20.71 -35.79 0.56
CA LEU A 12 20.26 -35.49 -0.81
C LEU A 12 18.83 -35.97 -1.05
N GLY A 13 18.46 -37.15 -0.52
CA GLY A 13 17.10 -37.68 -0.57
C GLY A 13 16.09 -36.81 0.19
N LEU A 14 16.46 -36.33 1.38
CA LEU A 14 15.63 -35.40 2.17
C LEU A 14 15.44 -34.06 1.47
N ALA A 15 16.49 -33.53 0.83
CA ALA A 15 16.42 -32.27 0.08
C ALA A 15 15.49 -32.37 -1.16
N LEU A 16 15.51 -33.51 -1.86
CA LEU A 16 14.63 -33.77 -3.01
C LEU A 16 13.15 -33.90 -2.58
N LEU A 17 12.86 -34.54 -1.43
CA LEU A 17 11.50 -34.63 -0.90
C LEU A 17 10.93 -33.28 -0.47
N ALA A 18 11.77 -32.36 0.04
CA ALA A 18 11.34 -31.02 0.42
C ALA A 18 10.92 -30.16 -0.79
N GLN A 19 11.50 -30.39 -1.97
CA GLN A 19 11.14 -29.67 -3.21
C GLN A 19 9.82 -30.14 -3.83
N CYS A 20 9.40 -31.38 -3.55
CA CYS A 20 8.10 -31.91 -3.97
C CYS A 20 6.94 -31.50 -3.06
N ALA A 21 7.18 -30.77 -1.97
CA ALA A 21 6.12 -30.25 -1.13
C ALA A 21 5.22 -29.31 -1.96
N PRO A 22 3.90 -29.57 -2.08
CA PRO A 22 3.02 -28.74 -2.87
C PRO A 22 3.05 -27.31 -2.31
N GLN A 23 3.54 -26.36 -3.11
CA GLN A 23 3.42 -24.95 -2.76
C GLN A 23 1.94 -24.64 -2.51
N LYS A 24 1.63 -24.01 -1.38
CA LYS A 24 0.27 -23.54 -1.09
C LYS A 24 -0.13 -22.56 -2.19
N LYS A 25 -0.87 -23.04 -3.20
CA LYS A 25 -1.47 -22.18 -4.22
C LYS A 25 -2.50 -21.30 -3.51
N PHE A 26 -2.13 -20.06 -3.26
CA PHE A 26 -3.05 -19.06 -2.72
C PHE A 26 -4.14 -18.80 -3.76
N ARG A 27 -5.27 -19.52 -3.65
CA ARG A 27 -6.46 -19.21 -4.45
C ARG A 27 -7.10 -17.99 -3.84
N ARG A 28 -6.98 -16.85 -4.54
CA ARG A 28 -7.77 -15.66 -4.24
C ARG A 28 -9.23 -16.04 -4.45
N HIS A 29 -10.01 -16.09 -3.37
CA HIS A 29 -11.46 -16.18 -3.48
C HIS A 29 -11.93 -14.85 -4.06
N MET A 30 -12.21 -14.84 -5.36
CA MET A 30 -12.84 -13.72 -6.05
C MET A 30 -14.34 -13.95 -6.05
N ILE A 31 -15.10 -13.08 -5.39
CA ILE A 31 -16.55 -13.11 -5.40
C ILE A 31 -17.02 -12.03 -6.38
N ARG A 32 -17.73 -12.42 -7.44
CA ARG A 32 -18.23 -11.50 -8.49
C ARG A 32 -17.12 -10.62 -9.10
N GLY A 33 -15.94 -11.21 -9.33
CA GLY A 33 -14.79 -10.49 -9.91
C GLY A 33 -14.02 -9.60 -8.94
N ARG A 34 -14.42 -9.49 -7.67
CA ARG A 34 -13.70 -8.72 -6.64
C ARG A 34 -13.00 -9.68 -5.65
N PRO A 35 -11.70 -9.48 -5.35
CA PRO A 35 -11.07 -10.22 -4.26
C PRO A 35 -11.69 -9.84 -2.91
N MET A 36 -11.84 -10.82 -2.03
CA MET A 36 -12.18 -10.59 -0.63
C MET A 36 -11.13 -9.64 -0.01
N GLY A 37 -11.56 -8.46 0.45
CA GLY A 37 -10.67 -7.42 1.00
C GLY A 37 -10.31 -6.26 0.06
N GLY A 38 -10.81 -6.25 -1.18
CA GLY A 38 -10.60 -5.13 -2.12
C GLY A 38 -9.36 -5.26 -3.02
N LEU A 39 -9.30 -4.42 -4.06
CA LEU A 39 -8.22 -4.44 -5.07
C LEU A 39 -6.91 -3.87 -4.53
N VAL A 40 -7.01 -2.92 -3.59
CA VAL A 40 -5.88 -2.35 -2.88
C VAL A 40 -5.93 -2.90 -1.46
N PRO A 41 -4.95 -3.72 -1.04
CA PRO A 41 -4.88 -4.10 0.36
C PRO A 41 -4.63 -2.84 1.17
N LYS A 42 -5.35 -2.69 2.29
CA LYS A 42 -5.01 -1.65 3.25
C LYS A 42 -3.55 -1.87 3.66
N PRO A 43 -2.70 -0.86 3.52
CA PRO A 43 -1.33 -1.01 3.94
C PRO A 43 -1.29 -1.30 5.45
N THR A 44 -0.37 -2.18 5.86
CA THR A 44 -0.22 -2.56 7.26
C THR A 44 0.29 -1.37 8.06
N ARG A 45 -0.45 -0.98 9.11
CA ARG A 45 -0.04 0.07 10.05
C ARG A 45 1.41 -0.16 10.48
N ASN A 46 2.29 0.77 10.14
CA ASN A 46 3.70 0.69 10.46
C ASN A 46 3.89 1.34 11.82
N GLU A 47 4.05 0.54 12.88
CA GLU A 47 4.20 1.01 14.26
C GLU A 47 5.33 2.03 14.43
N LYS A 48 6.35 1.98 13.57
CA LYS A 48 7.46 2.93 13.53
C LYS A 48 7.02 4.38 13.27
N TYR A 49 5.91 4.57 12.55
CA TYR A 49 5.42 5.90 12.17
C TYR A 49 4.10 6.27 12.85
N VAL A 50 3.59 5.43 13.75
CA VAL A 50 2.29 5.63 14.43
C VAL A 50 2.22 6.93 15.25
N SER A 51 3.35 7.44 15.73
CA SER A 51 3.43 8.67 16.53
C SER A 51 3.93 9.88 15.75
N ASN A 52 3.88 9.85 14.41
CA ASN A 52 4.48 10.92 13.61
C ASN A 52 3.52 12.11 13.52
N ASP A 53 3.72 13.11 14.39
CA ASP A 53 3.02 14.42 14.39
C ASP A 53 3.22 15.21 13.08
N ALA A 54 4.06 14.72 12.18
CA ALA A 54 4.36 15.32 10.88
C ALA A 54 3.18 15.29 9.89
N VAL A 55 2.16 14.43 10.13
CA VAL A 55 0.97 14.36 9.27
C VAL A 55 -0.08 15.34 9.78
N VAL A 56 -0.44 16.29 8.94
CA VAL A 56 -1.46 17.29 9.24
C VAL A 56 -2.70 17.00 8.40
N GLN A 57 -3.86 17.04 9.04
CA GLN A 57 -5.16 17.04 8.37
C GLN A 57 -5.60 18.48 8.11
N ASP A 58 -6.08 18.75 6.91
CA ASP A 58 -6.61 20.06 6.55
C ASP A 58 -7.73 19.95 5.51
N TRP A 59 -8.33 21.08 5.14
CA TRP A 59 -9.50 21.17 4.28
C TRP A 59 -9.28 22.15 3.13
N PHE A 60 -9.65 21.72 1.93
CA PHE A 60 -9.69 22.55 0.73
C PHE A 60 -11.16 22.88 0.42
N GLU A 61 -11.48 24.15 0.24
CA GLU A 61 -12.82 24.55 -0.17
C GLU A 61 -12.97 24.34 -1.69
N ASN A 62 -13.81 23.37 -2.07
CA ASN A 62 -13.99 22.96 -3.46
C ASN A 62 -15.40 23.25 -3.95
N SER A 63 -15.55 23.56 -5.24
CA SER A 63 -16.86 23.77 -5.86
C SER A 63 -17.62 22.46 -5.98
N VAL A 64 -18.93 22.50 -5.72
CA VAL A 64 -19.81 21.33 -5.90
C VAL A 64 -19.97 20.98 -7.39
N ASP A 65 -20.06 21.99 -8.25
CA ASP A 65 -20.24 21.82 -9.69
C ASP A 65 -19.27 22.73 -10.46
N HIS A 66 -18.31 22.12 -11.14
CA HIS A 66 -17.30 22.84 -11.92
C HIS A 66 -17.75 23.20 -13.34
N PHE A 67 -18.91 22.69 -13.77
CA PHE A 67 -19.44 22.89 -15.12
C PHE A 67 -20.52 23.97 -15.18
N ASN A 68 -21.05 24.38 -14.03
CA ASN A 68 -22.05 25.44 -13.91
C ASN A 68 -21.48 26.66 -13.19
N SER A 69 -21.09 27.69 -13.96
CA SER A 69 -20.52 28.93 -13.42
C SER A 69 -21.48 29.77 -12.56
N SER A 70 -22.79 29.51 -12.64
CA SER A 70 -23.78 30.18 -11.79
C SER A 70 -23.94 29.50 -10.43
N ASN A 71 -23.43 28.27 -10.26
CA ASN A 71 -23.48 27.57 -8.98
C ASN A 71 -22.29 27.99 -8.12
N THR A 72 -22.58 28.61 -6.97
CA THR A 72 -21.58 29.09 -6.01
C THR A 72 -21.43 28.17 -4.80
N ALA A 73 -22.11 27.01 -4.78
CA ALA A 73 -22.02 26.09 -3.67
C ALA A 73 -20.63 25.45 -3.56
N THR A 74 -20.08 25.44 -2.35
CA THR A 74 -18.79 24.82 -2.03
C THR A 74 -18.94 23.77 -0.94
N TYR A 75 -17.94 22.89 -0.85
CA TYR A 75 -17.80 21.91 0.23
C TYR A 75 -16.35 21.82 0.68
N GLN A 76 -16.15 21.38 1.93
CA GLN A 76 -14.82 21.14 2.46
C GLN A 76 -14.33 19.75 2.06
N GLN A 77 -13.39 19.70 1.12
CA GLN A 77 -12.69 18.49 0.74
C GLN A 77 -11.51 18.25 1.69
N ARG A 78 -11.55 17.15 2.44
CA ARG A 78 -10.48 16.77 3.36
C ARG A 78 -9.23 16.32 2.60
N TYR A 79 -8.07 16.71 3.09
CA TYR A 79 -6.79 16.17 2.65
C TYR A 79 -5.82 16.03 3.83
N TRP A 80 -4.73 15.30 3.59
CA TRP A 80 -3.61 15.19 4.53
C TRP A 80 -2.33 15.51 3.80
N TYR A 81 -1.39 16.11 4.53
CA TYR A 81 -0.07 16.39 4.00
C TYR A 81 1.02 16.11 5.04
N ASN A 82 2.23 15.89 4.55
CA ASN A 82 3.42 15.72 5.36
C ASN A 82 4.57 16.49 4.71
N GLN A 83 5.14 17.44 5.44
CA GLN A 83 6.23 18.30 4.95
C GLN A 83 7.61 17.82 5.40
N GLN A 84 7.73 16.71 6.14
CA GLN A 84 8.99 16.22 6.72
C GLN A 84 10.11 16.07 5.67
N TRP A 85 9.78 15.72 4.43
CA TRP A 85 10.74 15.56 3.34
C TRP A 85 10.68 16.67 2.28
N TYR A 86 9.76 17.62 2.44
CA TYR A 86 9.64 18.74 1.52
C TYR A 86 10.85 19.67 1.65
N LYS A 87 11.31 20.19 0.52
CA LYS A 87 12.32 21.26 0.46
C LYS A 87 11.69 22.44 -0.25
N GLN A 88 12.01 23.65 0.19
CA GLN A 88 11.53 24.86 -0.47
C GLN A 88 11.88 24.81 -1.97
N ASN A 89 10.88 25.09 -2.83
CA ASN A 89 10.96 24.98 -4.29
C ASN A 89 11.19 23.55 -4.83
N GLY A 90 11.00 22.53 -4.00
CA GLY A 90 11.00 21.13 -4.40
C GLY A 90 9.65 20.68 -4.98
N PRO A 91 9.61 19.48 -5.59
CA PRO A 91 8.38 18.92 -6.12
C PRO A 91 7.40 18.54 -5.00
N VAL A 92 6.10 18.61 -5.32
CA VAL A 92 5.01 18.10 -4.48
C VAL A 92 4.50 16.82 -5.11
N PHE A 93 4.33 15.78 -4.29
CA PHE A 93 3.70 14.54 -4.72
C PHE A 93 2.24 14.55 -4.28
N LEU A 94 1.33 14.43 -5.25
CA LEU A 94 -0.10 14.36 -5.02
C LEU A 94 -0.59 12.93 -5.20
N MET A 95 -1.29 12.41 -4.19
CA MET A 95 -2.03 11.16 -4.29
C MET A 95 -3.51 11.49 -4.40
N LEU A 96 -4.16 10.97 -5.45
CA LEU A 96 -5.61 11.08 -5.61
C LEU A 96 -6.27 9.90 -4.91
N GLY A 97 -7.30 10.20 -4.13
CA GLY A 97 -8.03 9.19 -3.40
C GLY A 97 -8.86 8.27 -4.30
N GLY A 98 -9.21 7.11 -3.76
CA GLY A 98 -10.07 6.13 -4.42
C GLY A 98 -11.56 6.31 -4.10
N GLU A 99 -12.30 5.20 -4.11
CA GLU A 99 -13.75 5.21 -3.85
C GLU A 99 -14.15 5.35 -2.37
N SER A 100 -13.19 5.50 -1.46
CA SER A 100 -13.41 5.46 -0.01
C SER A 100 -12.76 6.67 0.66
N ALA A 101 -13.17 6.92 1.91
CA ALA A 101 -12.53 7.93 2.73
C ALA A 101 -11.03 7.62 2.84
N GLU A 102 -10.22 8.60 2.48
CA GLU A 102 -8.77 8.51 2.61
C GLU A 102 -8.33 8.49 4.07
N ASP A 103 -7.15 7.93 4.31
CA ASP A 103 -6.55 7.73 5.64
C ASP A 103 -5.21 8.48 5.75
N PRO A 104 -4.91 9.16 6.87
CA PRO A 104 -3.64 9.87 7.07
C PRO A 104 -2.41 8.99 6.86
N TYR A 105 -2.54 7.67 7.02
CA TYR A 105 -1.47 6.71 6.84
C TYR A 105 -0.74 6.85 5.49
N TRP A 106 -1.43 7.22 4.41
CA TRP A 106 -0.84 7.31 3.07
C TRP A 106 0.26 8.37 2.93
N VAL A 107 0.30 9.35 3.82
CA VAL A 107 1.32 10.41 3.84
C VAL A 107 2.28 10.28 5.03
N GLN A 108 2.16 9.22 5.82
CA GLN A 108 2.90 9.04 7.08
C GLN A 108 4.25 8.35 6.90
N ASP A 109 4.35 7.43 5.94
CA ASP A 109 5.54 6.62 5.70
C ASP A 109 6.17 6.96 4.35
N GLY A 110 7.42 7.44 4.36
CA GLY A 110 8.17 7.78 3.15
C GLY A 110 8.54 6.57 2.29
N GLU A 111 8.43 5.34 2.84
CA GLU A 111 8.60 4.09 2.12
C GLU A 111 7.30 3.52 1.56
N LEU A 112 6.13 4.11 1.89
CA LEU A 112 4.94 4.03 1.05
C LEU A 112 5.20 4.85 -0.23
N LYS A 113 6.27 4.49 -0.93
CA LYS A 113 6.44 4.75 -2.35
C LYS A 113 5.13 4.35 -2.99
N MET A 114 4.38 5.38 -3.40
CA MET A 114 3.53 5.42 -4.57
C MET A 114 3.66 4.11 -5.33
N ARG A 115 2.87 3.10 -4.94
CA ARG A 115 2.94 1.76 -5.52
C ARG A 115 2.45 1.78 -6.98
N TYR A 116 2.11 2.95 -7.47
CA TYR A 116 2.17 3.36 -8.87
C TYR A 116 3.63 3.39 -9.33
N LYS A 117 4.24 2.21 -9.45
CA LYS A 117 5.22 2.01 -10.53
C LYS A 117 4.45 2.29 -11.82
N ILE A 118 4.60 3.49 -12.36
CA ILE A 118 4.35 3.72 -13.79
C ILE A 118 5.24 2.69 -14.48
N LYS A 119 4.61 1.68 -15.05
CA LYS A 119 5.30 0.69 -15.88
C LYS A 119 5.68 1.34 -17.19
#